data_AF-A0A9E6B471-F1
#
_entry.id   AF-A0A9E6B471-F1
#
_cell.length_a   1.000
_cell.length_b   1.000
_cell.length_c   1.000
_cell.angle_alpha   90.00
_cell.angle_beta   90.00
_cell.angle_gamma   90.00
#
_symmetry.space_group_name_H-M   'P 1'
#
loop_
_entity.id
_entity.type
_entity.pdbx_description
1 polymer ?
#
loop_
_entity_poly.entity_id
_entity_poly.type
_entity_poly.pdbx_seq_one_letter_code
_entity_poly.pdbx_strand_id
1 'polypeptide(L)'
;MPDLLSRLKAAKHLEIPPPEDMLIEIILTKTFAQKQLNVADNVIAYILPRIGRSLEAVINVVNSIDKHAFEQNKPITRTMVAKLLENVI
;
A
#
# COMPACT_ATOMS: atom_id res chain seq x y z
N MET A 1 33.39 4.85 21.87
CA MET A 1 32.74 3.73 22.57
C MET A 1 32.39 2.62 21.57
N PRO A 2 33.12 1.50 21.55
CA PRO A 2 32.97 0.40 20.58
C PRO A 2 31.92 -0.68 20.96
N ASP A 3 31.31 -0.59 22.15
CA ASP A 3 30.47 -1.65 22.72
C ASP A 3 29.13 -1.87 21.98
N LEU A 4 28.49 -0.79 21.51
CA LEU A 4 27.20 -0.87 20.80
C LEU A 4 27.29 -1.61 19.47
N LEU A 5 28.33 -1.34 18.67
CA LEU A 5 28.54 -2.03 17.40
C LEU A 5 28.84 -3.51 17.60
N SER A 6 29.60 -3.85 18.66
CA SER A 6 29.87 -5.24 19.02
C SER A 6 28.58 -5.98 19.41
N ARG A 7 27.73 -5.35 20.22
CA ARG A 7 26.44 -5.91 20.64
C ARG A 7 25.44 -6.03 19.49
N LEU A 8 25.42 -5.07 18.56
CA LEU A 8 24.57 -5.13 17.38
C LEU A 8 24.99 -6.27 16.43
N LYS A 9 26.30 -6.53 16.31
CA LYS A 9 26.84 -7.66 15.54
C LYS A 9 26.63 -9.01 16.20
N ALA A 10 26.61 -9.05 17.53
CA ALA A 10 26.33 -10.27 18.30
C ALA A 10 24.82 -10.61 18.35
N ALA A 11 23.94 -9.66 18.03
CA ALA A 11 22.51 -9.88 17.95
C ALA A 11 22.12 -10.66 16.68
N LYS A 12 21.11 -11.52 16.80
CA LYS A 12 20.58 -12.27 15.66
C LYS A 12 19.87 -11.31 14.70
N HIS A 13 20.49 -11.05 13.54
CA HIS A 13 19.89 -10.26 12.47
C HIS A 13 19.00 -11.16 11.62
N LEU A 14 17.75 -10.74 11.40
CA LEU A 14 16.85 -11.36 10.44
C LEU A 14 16.36 -10.23 9.51
N GLU A 15 16.69 -10.35 8.24
CA GLU A 15 16.21 -9.42 7.21
C GLU A 15 14.78 -9.78 6.83
N ILE A 16 13.92 -8.76 6.70
CA ILE A 16 12.56 -8.91 6.20
C ILE A 16 12.61 -8.60 4.71
N PRO A 17 12.39 -9.59 3.83
CA PRO A 17 12.38 -9.32 2.40
C PRO A 17 11.17 -8.46 2.02
N PRO A 18 11.22 -7.77 0.86
CA PRO A 18 10.04 -7.11 0.32
C PRO A 18 8.90 -8.11 0.13
N PRO A 19 7.65 -7.69 0.35
CA PRO A 19 6.48 -8.56 0.23
C PRO A 19 6.30 -9.08 -1.21
N GLU A 20 5.84 -10.33 -1.32
CA GLU A 20 5.42 -10.93 -2.58
C GLU A 20 4.10 -10.32 -3.07
N ASP A 21 3.82 -10.42 -4.38
CA ASP A 21 2.65 -9.78 -5.01
C ASP A 21 1.32 -10.25 -4.38
N MET A 22 1.21 -11.54 -4.03
CA MET A 22 0.05 -12.09 -3.32
C MET A 22 -0.14 -11.43 -1.95
N LEU A 23 0.95 -11.17 -1.22
CA LEU A 23 0.89 -10.52 0.08
C LEU A 23 0.49 -9.05 -0.06
N ILE A 24 1.01 -8.35 -1.07
CA ILE A 24 0.61 -6.97 -1.38
C ILE A 24 -0.89 -6.90 -1.69
N GLU A 25 -1.43 -7.83 -2.47
CA GLU A 25 -2.86 -7.89 -2.78
C GLU A 25 -3.70 -8.09 -1.51
N ILE A 26 -3.30 -9.02 -0.64
CA ILE A 26 -3.98 -9.25 0.65
C ILE A 26 -3.94 -7.98 1.52
N ILE A 27 -2.78 -7.34 1.62
CA ILE A 27 -2.62 -6.11 2.41
C ILE A 27 -3.50 -5.00 1.83
N LEU A 28 -3.46 -4.77 0.52
CA LEU A 28 -4.25 -3.75 -0.17
C LEU A 28 -5.74 -3.93 0.10
N THR A 29 -6.27 -5.13 -0.12
CA THR A 29 -7.68 -5.46 0.12
C THR A 29 -8.04 -5.30 1.60
N LYS A 30 -7.16 -5.72 2.52
CA LYS A 30 -7.38 -5.51 3.96
C LYS A 30 -7.40 -4.03 4.33
N THR A 31 -6.51 -3.22 3.79
CA THR A 31 -6.43 -1.80 4.13
C THR A 31 -7.67 -1.04 3.63
N PHE A 32 -8.22 -1.40 2.46
CA PHE A 32 -9.51 -0.87 2.02
C PHE A 32 -10.66 -1.27 2.96
N ALA A 33 -10.72 -2.54 3.36
CA ALA A 33 -11.75 -3.03 4.29
C ALA A 33 -11.68 -2.34 5.66
N GLN A 34 -10.48 -2.09 6.19
CA GLN A 34 -10.28 -1.36 7.46
C GLN A 34 -10.82 0.07 7.41
N LYS A 35 -10.82 0.70 6.22
CA LYS A 35 -11.40 2.02 5.98
C LYS A 35 -12.86 1.97 5.53
N GLN A 36 -13.48 0.79 5.54
CA GLN A 36 -14.86 0.57 5.11
C GLN A 36 -15.10 0.98 3.64
N LEU A 37 -14.05 0.95 2.83
CA LEU A 37 -14.12 1.27 1.40
C LEU A 37 -14.44 -0.01 0.62
N ASN A 38 -15.58 -0.04 -0.05
CA ASN A 38 -15.92 -1.12 -0.95
C ASN A 38 -15.32 -0.86 -2.34
N VAL A 39 -14.32 -1.65 -2.72
CA VAL A 39 -13.56 -1.48 -3.97
C VAL A 39 -13.75 -2.73 -4.82
N ALA A 40 -14.14 -2.53 -6.08
CA ALA A 40 -14.32 -3.64 -7.02
C ALA A 40 -12.97 -4.28 -7.40
N ASP A 41 -12.97 -5.60 -7.63
CA ASP A 41 -11.77 -6.39 -7.95
C ASP A 41 -11.01 -5.85 -9.17
N ASN A 42 -11.73 -5.29 -10.15
CA ASN A 42 -11.12 -4.68 -11.34
C ASN A 42 -10.28 -3.42 -11.03
N VAL A 43 -10.58 -2.72 -9.92
CA VAL A 43 -9.80 -1.58 -9.44
C VAL A 43 -8.56 -2.08 -8.70
N ILE A 44 -8.70 -3.12 -7.87
CA ILE A 44 -7.57 -3.77 -7.18
C ILE A 44 -6.56 -4.28 -8.21
N ALA A 45 -7.03 -5.04 -9.21
CA ALA A 45 -6.20 -5.55 -10.31
C ALA A 45 -5.56 -4.43 -11.15
N TYR A 46 -6.16 -3.24 -11.18
CA TYR A 46 -5.57 -2.07 -11.84
C TYR A 46 -4.46 -1.42 -11.02
N ILE A 47 -4.65 -1.31 -9.70
CA ILE A 47 -3.69 -0.70 -8.76
C ILE A 47 -2.45 -1.59 -8.62
N LEU A 48 -2.64 -2.89 -8.43
CA LEU A 48 -1.60 -3.84 -8.03
C LEU A 48 -0.30 -3.76 -8.85
N PRO A 49 -0.32 -3.76 -10.20
CA PRO A 49 0.91 -3.67 -11.00
C PRO A 49 1.52 -2.27 -11.08
N ARG A 50 0.87 -1.23 -10.53
CA ARG A 50 1.26 0.18 -10.64
C ARG A 50 1.85 0.75 -9.36
N ILE A 51 1.70 0.05 -8.23
CA ILE A 51 2.22 0.51 -6.95
C ILE A 51 3.57 -0.16 -6.64
N GLY A 52 4.37 0.48 -5.81
CA GLY A 52 5.58 -0.13 -5.27
C GLY A 52 5.26 -1.37 -4.43
N ARG A 53 6.15 -2.36 -4.43
CA ARG A 53 6.07 -3.57 -3.60
C ARG A 53 6.48 -3.29 -2.15
N SER A 54 5.78 -2.38 -1.50
CA SER A 54 5.99 -2.03 -0.09
C SER A 54 4.67 -1.71 0.61
N LEU A 55 4.62 -1.93 1.93
CA LEU A 55 3.46 -1.57 2.74
C LEU A 55 3.16 -0.07 2.69
N GLU A 56 4.22 0.75 2.66
CA GLU A 56 4.11 2.21 2.55
C GLU A 56 3.40 2.63 1.25
N ALA A 57 3.76 2.02 0.12
CA ALA A 57 3.12 2.31 -1.16
C ALA A 57 1.62 1.99 -1.12
N VAL A 58 1.24 0.85 -0.53
CA VAL A 58 -0.17 0.46 -0.33
C VAL A 58 -0.90 1.51 0.51
N ILE A 59 -0.35 1.88 1.66
CA ILE A 59 -0.98 2.86 2.58
C ILE A 59 -1.16 4.22 1.90
N ASN A 60 -0.15 4.70 1.19
CA ASN A 60 -0.18 6.01 0.52
C ASN A 60 -1.26 6.07 -0.57
N VAL A 61 -1.38 5.01 -1.37
CA VAL A 61 -2.38 4.92 -2.44
C VAL A 61 -3.79 4.81 -1.86
N VAL A 62 -3.99 3.95 -0.86
CA VAL A 62 -5.30 3.81 -0.21
C VAL A 62 -5.73 5.13 0.45
N ASN A 63 -4.83 5.82 1.16
CA ASN A 63 -5.14 7.11 1.78
C ASN A 63 -5.49 8.19 0.74
N SER A 64 -4.80 8.21 -0.40
CA SER A 64 -5.09 9.14 -1.49
C SER A 64 -6.47 8.89 -2.10
N ILE A 65 -6.82 7.61 -2.30
CA ILE A 65 -8.14 7.20 -2.81
C ILE A 65 -9.24 7.55 -1.81
N ASP A 66 -9.05 7.22 -0.54
CA ASP A 66 -9.98 7.49 0.57
C ASP A 66 -10.30 8.98 0.67
N LYS A 67 -9.26 9.82 0.73
CA LYS A 67 -9.39 11.28 0.80
C LYS A 67 -10.20 11.82 -0.38
N HIS A 68 -9.86 11.41 -1.60
CA HIS A 68 -10.55 11.89 -2.78
C HIS A 68 -12.00 11.35 -2.90
N ALA A 69 -12.26 10.12 -2.46
CA ALA A 69 -13.61 9.55 -2.40
C ALA A 69 -14.49 10.34 -1.42
N PHE A 70 -13.93 10.69 -0.26
CA PHE A 70 -14.58 11.51 0.76
C PHE A 70 -14.88 12.93 0.25
N GLU A 71 -13.90 13.59 -0.37
CA GLU A 71 -14.06 14.95 -0.91
C GLU A 71 -15.10 15.05 -2.03
N GLN A 72 -15.16 14.06 -2.92
CA GLN A 72 -16.09 14.08 -4.05
C GLN A 72 -17.44 13.42 -3.76
N ASN A 73 -17.59 12.74 -2.62
CA ASN A 73 -18.77 11.95 -2.26
C ASN A 73 -19.21 11.00 -3.40
N LYS A 74 -18.22 10.35 -4.03
CA LYS A 74 -18.39 9.52 -5.23
C LYS A 74 -17.86 8.11 -5.00
N PRO A 75 -18.43 7.12 -5.70
CA PRO A 75 -17.93 5.75 -5.64
C PRO A 75 -16.50 5.66 -6.20
N ILE A 76 -15.72 4.74 -5.62
CA ILE A 76 -14.38 4.42 -6.11
C ILE A 76 -14.53 3.69 -7.45
N THR A 77 -14.01 4.30 -8.52
CA THR A 77 -14.05 3.74 -9.86
C THR A 77 -12.63 3.64 -10.44
N ARG A 78 -12.44 2.73 -11.40
CA ARG A 78 -11.16 2.60 -12.10
C ARG A 78 -10.69 3.93 -12.71
N THR A 79 -11.61 4.71 -13.27
CA THR A 79 -11.29 6.02 -13.90
C THR A 79 -10.80 7.04 -12.88
N MET A 80 -11.43 7.10 -11.70
CA MET A 80 -10.97 7.95 -10.60
C MET A 80 -9.55 7.54 -10.16
N VAL A 81 -9.33 6.25 -9.94
CA VAL A 81 -8.04 5.73 -9.50
C VAL A 81 -6.94 5.97 -10.54
N ALA A 82 -7.25 5.81 -11.84
CA ALA A 82 -6.30 6.12 -12.92
C ALA A 82 -5.82 7.58 -12.85
N LYS A 83 -6.74 8.54 -12.70
CA LYS A 83 -6.40 9.96 -12.56
C LYS A 83 -5.58 10.25 -11.31
N LEU A 84 -5.84 9.55 -10.20
CA LEU A 84 -5.07 9.72 -8.97
C LEU A 84 -3.65 9.18 -9.13
N LEU A 85 -3.48 7.99 -9.71
CA LEU A 85 -2.16 7.39 -9.90
C LEU A 85 -1.29 8.17 -10.88
N GLU A 86 -1.86 8.84 -11.88
CA GLU A 86 -1.14 9.78 -12.76
C GLU A 86 -0.55 10.99 -12.03
N ASN A 87 -1.07 11.34 -10.84
CA ASN A 87 -0.60 12.47 -10.03
C ASN A 87 0.31 12.03 -8.86
N VAL A 88 0.41 10.73 -8.60
CA VAL A 88 1.14 10.15 -7.45
C VAL A 88 2.41 9.40 -7.88
N ILE A 89 2.47 8.96 -9.14
CA ILE A 89 3.59 8.22 -9.76
C ILE A 89 4.16 9.10 -10.88
#